data_AF-A0A7C2SCM3-F1
#
_entry.id   AF-A0A7C2SCM3-F1
#
_cell.length_a   1.000
_cell.length_b   1.000
_cell.length_c   1.000
_cell.angle_alpha   90.00
_cell.angle_beta   90.00
_cell.angle_gamma   90.00
#
_symmetry.space_group_name_H-M   'P 1'
#
loop_
_entity.id
_entity.type
_entity.pdbx_description
1 polymer ?
#
loop_
_entity_poly.entity_id
_entity_poly.type
_entity_poly.pdbx_seq_one_letter_code
_entity_poly.pdbx_strand_id
1 'polypeptide(L)'
;MSRRGFVLIVILFFTVLLMSGIASFLRRSTLDAAIVRNREYAARAEALARGGVRLGVVLLQQDLLDEQDAELPAPIDTLGDVWARASELQVETDDGGLLRLQIEDAASRLDLNAVRIAGENEGKREDLFAWLRDFLAKVIEEMPGRKEEKPWDPEELARNLMDYVDEDDVAMRGEPEDAWYQQQDPPYRAWNLPLLSLEDLALVKGFERPLVEALRPYATVYPFEGKGVNPNTAPTWVAAALHLGGATDKRLASEDDVKQLVKTRGELPICGEGESNRCGAWPAAGVTTFPPSDQVHSDVFTVTATATYGDVRRSVEAVVDRKDPAKPALYAWRVR
;
A
#
# COMPACT_ATOMS: atom_id res chain seq x y z
N MET A 1 23.75 -23.52 -73.06
CA MET A 1 23.22 -23.80 -71.71
C MET A 1 22.29 -24.99 -71.77
N SER A 2 22.64 -26.08 -71.09
CA SER A 2 21.90 -27.34 -71.12
C SER A 2 20.54 -27.18 -70.42
N ARG A 3 19.47 -27.69 -71.04
CA ARG A 3 18.11 -27.70 -70.46
C ARG A 3 18.07 -28.26 -69.03
N ARG A 4 19.04 -29.11 -68.65
CA ARG A 4 19.18 -29.71 -67.32
C ARG A 4 19.56 -28.70 -66.22
N GLY A 5 20.36 -27.67 -66.51
CA GLY A 5 20.75 -26.65 -65.52
C GLY A 5 19.60 -25.69 -65.16
N PHE A 6 18.78 -25.34 -66.15
CA PHE A 6 17.59 -24.51 -65.95
C PHE A 6 16.52 -25.20 -65.09
N VAL A 7 16.27 -26.50 -65.36
CA VAL A 7 15.31 -27.31 -64.58
C VAL A 7 15.72 -27.38 -63.10
N LEU A 8 17.02 -27.53 -62.80
CA LEU A 8 17.51 -27.56 -61.43
C LEU A 8 17.28 -26.24 -60.70
N ILE A 9 17.55 -25.10 -61.35
CA ILE A 9 17.35 -23.77 -60.75
C ILE A 9 15.86 -23.53 -60.46
N VAL A 10 14.97 -23.93 -61.39
CA VAL A 10 13.53 -23.80 -61.21
C VAL A 10 13.06 -24.67 -60.03
N ILE A 11 13.50 -25.93 -59.95
CA ILE A 11 13.17 -26.80 -58.81
C ILE A 11 13.67 -26.19 -57.50
N LEU A 12 14.92 -25.72 -57.45
CA LEU A 12 15.48 -25.10 -56.25
C LEU A 12 14.73 -23.84 -55.83
N PHE A 13 14.34 -23.00 -56.79
CA PHE A 13 13.54 -21.81 -56.52
C PHE A 13 12.20 -22.17 -55.89
N PHE A 14 11.47 -23.13 -56.48
CA PHE A 14 10.20 -23.59 -55.93
C PHE A 14 10.35 -24.31 -54.58
N THR A 15 11.41 -25.09 -54.36
CA THR A 15 11.64 -25.74 -53.06
C THR A 15 11.96 -24.73 -51.98
N VAL A 16 12.79 -23.71 -52.25
CA VAL A 16 13.08 -22.62 -51.30
C VAL A 16 11.82 -21.82 -50.99
N LEU A 17 11.02 -21.48 -52.01
CA LEU A 17 9.76 -20.75 -51.84
C LEU A 17 8.76 -21.56 -50.99
N LEU A 18 8.62 -22.85 -51.27
CA LEU A 18 7.75 -23.74 -50.52
C LEU A 18 8.23 -23.95 -49.07
N MET A 19 9.54 -24.12 -48.86
CA MET A 19 10.13 -24.21 -47.53
C MET A 19 9.94 -22.90 -46.73
N SER A 20 10.11 -21.75 -47.38
CA SER A 20 9.85 -20.44 -46.78
C SER A 20 8.38 -20.28 -46.38
N GLY A 21 7.45 -20.70 -47.25
CA GLY A 21 6.02 -20.69 -46.98
C GLY A 21 5.65 -21.59 -45.79
N ILE A 22 6.14 -22.82 -45.76
CA ILE A 22 5.93 -23.76 -44.65
C ILE A 22 6.49 -23.19 -43.35
N ALA A 23 7.72 -22.69 -43.36
CA ALA A 23 8.35 -22.12 -42.17
C ALA A 23 7.57 -20.90 -41.63
N SER A 24 7.10 -20.01 -42.52
CA SER A 24 6.28 -18.87 -42.15
C SER A 24 4.93 -19.28 -41.57
N PHE A 25 4.28 -20.30 -42.15
CA PHE A 25 3.01 -20.82 -41.65
C PHE A 25 3.18 -21.45 -40.26
N LEU A 26 4.18 -22.31 -40.06
CA LEU A 26 4.46 -22.93 -38.78
C LEU A 26 4.75 -21.88 -37.70
N ARG A 27 5.56 -20.85 -38.02
CA ARG A 27 5.83 -19.75 -37.09
C ARG A 27 4.58 -18.98 -36.72
N ARG A 28 3.69 -18.68 -37.67
CA ARG A 28 2.41 -18.01 -37.37
C ARG A 28 1.51 -18.88 -36.51
N SER A 29 1.37 -20.16 -36.86
CA SER A 29 0.52 -21.10 -36.13
C SER A 29 0.98 -21.28 -34.68
N THR A 30 2.29 -21.35 -34.41
CA THR A 30 2.79 -21.47 -33.02
C THR A 30 2.60 -20.18 -32.23
N LEU A 31 2.78 -19.02 -32.86
CA LEU A 31 2.50 -17.72 -32.24
C LEU A 31 1.01 -17.56 -31.92
N ASP A 32 0.12 -17.89 -32.85
CA ASP A 32 -1.34 -17.81 -32.65
C ASP A 32 -1.79 -18.73 -31.53
N ALA A 33 -1.28 -19.97 -31.50
CA ALA A 33 -1.54 -20.91 -30.41
C ALA A 33 -1.04 -20.39 -29.05
N ALA A 34 0.14 -19.79 -28.99
CA ALA A 34 0.68 -19.19 -27.77
C ALA A 34 -0.17 -17.99 -27.31
N ILE A 35 -0.63 -17.13 -28.23
CA ILE A 35 -1.50 -15.99 -27.91
C ILE A 35 -2.84 -16.46 -27.33
N VAL A 36 -3.48 -17.45 -27.96
CA VAL A 36 -4.76 -18.00 -27.48
C VAL A 36 -4.60 -18.59 -26.09
N ARG A 37 -3.56 -19.41 -25.88
CA ARG A 37 -3.25 -20.00 -24.56
C ARG A 37 -2.99 -18.92 -23.51
N ASN A 38 -2.19 -17.91 -23.81
CA ASN A 38 -1.89 -16.84 -22.86
C ASN A 38 -3.12 -15.99 -22.52
N ARG A 39 -4.02 -15.77 -23.47
CA ARG A 39 -5.31 -15.10 -23.21
C ARG A 39 -6.20 -15.93 -22.29
N GLU A 40 -6.28 -17.23 -22.53
CA GLU A 40 -7.02 -18.15 -21.67
C GLU A 40 -6.43 -18.19 -20.25
N TYR A 41 -5.12 -18.37 -20.12
CA TYR A 41 -4.44 -18.35 -18.82
C TYR A 41 -4.60 -17.00 -18.11
N ALA A 42 -4.55 -15.88 -18.83
CA ALA A 42 -4.82 -14.56 -18.25
C ALA A 42 -6.24 -14.44 -17.69
N ALA A 43 -7.25 -14.92 -18.43
CA ALA A 43 -8.63 -14.90 -17.97
C ALA A 43 -8.84 -15.80 -16.74
N ARG A 44 -8.26 -17.00 -16.72
CA ARG A 44 -8.31 -17.91 -15.57
C ARG A 44 -7.59 -17.35 -14.35
N ALA A 45 -6.38 -16.82 -14.54
CA ALA A 45 -5.62 -16.18 -13.46
C ALA A 45 -6.37 -14.97 -12.90
N GLU A 46 -6.95 -14.12 -13.75
CA GLU A 46 -7.75 -13.00 -13.26
C GLU A 46 -8.97 -13.49 -12.48
N ALA A 47 -9.73 -14.45 -13.01
CA ALA A 47 -10.89 -15.01 -12.30
C ALA A 47 -10.51 -15.62 -10.94
N LEU A 48 -9.39 -16.35 -10.87
CA LEU A 48 -8.86 -16.92 -9.64
C LEU A 48 -8.42 -15.83 -8.65
N ALA A 49 -7.73 -14.78 -9.10
CA ALA A 49 -7.34 -13.65 -8.25
C ALA A 49 -8.57 -12.91 -7.70
N ARG A 50 -9.61 -12.68 -8.52
CA ARG A 50 -10.88 -12.11 -8.07
C ARG A 50 -11.58 -12.99 -7.02
N GLY A 51 -11.53 -14.32 -7.20
CA GLY A 51 -11.99 -15.28 -6.20
C GLY A 51 -11.17 -15.21 -4.90
N GLY A 52 -9.86 -15.02 -5.03
CA GLY A 52 -8.96 -14.82 -3.90
C GLY A 52 -9.30 -13.59 -3.05
N VAL A 53 -9.65 -12.46 -3.68
CA VAL A 53 -10.12 -11.29 -2.91
C VAL A 53 -11.37 -11.62 -2.09
N ARG A 54 -12.32 -12.37 -2.66
CA ARG A 54 -13.52 -12.80 -1.93
C ARG A 54 -13.20 -13.73 -0.77
N LEU A 55 -12.23 -14.64 -0.96
CA LEU A 55 -11.72 -15.48 0.13
C LEU A 55 -11.10 -14.61 1.24
N GLY A 56 -10.33 -13.58 0.89
CA GLY A 56 -9.80 -12.64 1.87
C GLY A 56 -10.88 -11.90 2.66
N VAL A 57 -11.95 -11.46 2.00
CA VAL A 57 -13.11 -10.86 2.68
C VAL A 57 -13.78 -11.84 3.65
N VAL A 58 -13.92 -13.11 3.28
CA VAL A 58 -14.48 -14.15 4.17
C VAL A 58 -13.58 -14.39 5.38
N LEU A 59 -12.25 -14.36 5.20
CA LEU A 59 -11.31 -14.51 6.31
C LEU A 59 -11.41 -13.33 7.30
N LEU A 60 -11.55 -12.10 6.80
CA LEU A 60 -11.80 -10.91 7.64
C LEU A 60 -13.13 -11.00 8.40
N GLN A 61 -14.17 -11.55 7.78
CA GLN A 61 -15.46 -11.78 8.44
C GLN A 61 -15.37 -12.86 9.51
N GLN A 62 -14.65 -13.95 9.26
CA GLN A 62 -14.40 -15.00 10.24
C GLN A 62 -13.64 -14.45 11.44
N ASP A 63 -12.63 -13.63 11.18
CA ASP A 63 -11.83 -12.98 12.21
C ASP A 63 -12.67 -12.08 13.14
N LEU A 64 -13.56 -11.25 12.58
CA LEU A 64 -14.52 -10.47 13.36
C LEU A 64 -15.46 -11.32 14.24
N LEU A 65 -15.76 -12.56 13.84
CA LEU A 65 -16.55 -13.47 14.65
C LEU A 65 -15.70 -14.07 15.78
N ASP A 66 -14.46 -14.46 15.48
CA ASP A 66 -13.52 -14.99 16.46
C ASP A 66 -13.18 -13.92 17.53
N GLU A 67 -13.06 -12.64 17.15
CA GLU A 67 -12.87 -11.50 18.06
C GLU A 67 -14.03 -11.32 19.05
N GLN A 68 -15.29 -11.55 18.62
CA GLN A 68 -16.47 -11.44 19.49
C GLN A 68 -16.50 -12.51 20.58
N ASP A 69 -15.93 -13.68 20.29
CA ASP A 69 -15.83 -14.81 21.22
C ASP A 69 -14.55 -14.77 22.08
N ALA A 70 -13.66 -13.81 21.83
CA ALA A 70 -12.39 -13.69 22.53
C ALA A 70 -12.55 -13.16 23.97
N GLU A 71 -11.83 -13.76 24.92
CA GLU A 71 -11.75 -13.28 26.32
C GLU A 71 -10.74 -12.11 26.48
N LEU A 72 -10.80 -11.13 25.58
CA LEU A 72 -9.96 -9.92 25.61
C LEU A 72 -10.81 -8.70 26.00
N PRO A 73 -10.21 -7.65 26.59
CA PRO A 73 -10.96 -6.47 27.04
C PRO A 73 -11.53 -5.64 25.89
N ALA A 74 -10.97 -5.77 24.68
CA ALA A 74 -11.42 -5.11 23.47
C ALA A 74 -11.10 -5.99 22.25
N PRO A 75 -11.80 -5.80 21.12
CA PRO A 75 -11.37 -6.32 19.82
C PRO A 75 -9.96 -5.83 19.50
N ILE A 76 -9.12 -6.71 18.98
CA ILE A 76 -7.75 -6.39 18.61
C ILE A 76 -7.40 -7.10 17.30
N ASP A 77 -6.61 -6.44 16.47
CA ASP A 77 -6.02 -7.02 15.27
C ASP A 77 -4.51 -7.20 15.46
N THR A 78 -4.01 -8.40 15.19
CA THR A 78 -2.61 -8.79 15.34
C THR A 78 -2.11 -9.60 14.14
N LEU A 79 -0.79 -9.74 14.01
CA LEU A 79 -0.20 -10.63 13.01
C LEU A 79 -0.41 -12.13 13.31
N GLY A 80 -1.01 -12.48 14.46
CA GLY A 80 -1.38 -13.85 14.83
C GLY A 80 -2.75 -14.29 14.30
N ASP A 81 -3.54 -13.34 13.80
CA ASP A 81 -4.93 -13.55 13.43
C ASP A 81 -5.09 -14.42 12.17
N VAL A 82 -6.31 -14.89 11.92
CA VAL A 82 -6.57 -15.82 10.81
C VAL A 82 -6.26 -15.17 9.46
N TRP A 83 -6.62 -13.90 9.28
CA TRP A 83 -6.36 -13.14 8.06
C TRP A 83 -4.85 -12.96 7.81
N ALA A 84 -4.08 -12.68 8.86
CA ALA A 84 -2.64 -12.44 8.75
C ALA A 84 -1.90 -13.72 8.36
N ARG A 85 -2.20 -14.83 9.06
CA ARG A 85 -1.60 -16.15 8.78
C ARG A 85 -1.97 -16.71 7.42
N ALA A 86 -3.16 -16.39 6.90
CA ALA A 86 -3.56 -16.81 5.55
C ALA A 86 -2.64 -16.27 4.46
N SER A 87 -1.91 -15.18 4.72
CA SER A 87 -0.93 -14.59 3.78
C SER A 87 0.27 -15.50 3.50
N GLU A 88 0.52 -16.48 4.36
CA GLU A 88 1.61 -17.46 4.20
C GLU A 88 1.20 -18.66 3.34
N LEU A 89 -0.09 -18.80 3.05
CA LEU A 89 -0.65 -19.96 2.35
C LEU A 89 -0.67 -19.77 0.84
N GLN A 90 -0.36 -20.85 0.13
CA GLN A 90 -0.55 -20.95 -1.32
C GLN A 90 -1.56 -22.04 -1.60
N VAL A 91 -2.65 -21.68 -2.29
CA VAL A 91 -3.73 -22.60 -2.66
C VAL A 91 -3.54 -23.02 -4.11
N GLU A 92 -3.45 -24.32 -4.35
CA GLU A 92 -3.42 -24.90 -5.69
C GLU A 92 -4.82 -25.41 -6.05
N THR A 93 -5.30 -25.08 -7.24
CA THR A 93 -6.57 -25.58 -7.78
C THR A 93 -6.34 -26.87 -8.56
N ASP A 94 -7.38 -27.70 -8.66
CA ASP A 94 -7.32 -28.98 -9.38
C ASP A 94 -6.92 -28.84 -10.86
N ASP A 95 -7.16 -27.67 -11.46
CA ASP A 95 -6.80 -27.35 -12.84
C ASP A 95 -5.42 -26.68 -13.00
N GLY A 96 -4.60 -26.68 -11.94
CA GLY A 96 -3.20 -26.22 -11.96
C GLY A 96 -3.02 -24.70 -11.77
N GLY A 97 -4.03 -24.01 -11.24
CA GLY A 97 -3.95 -22.61 -10.84
C GLY A 97 -3.33 -22.47 -9.46
N LEU A 98 -2.47 -21.47 -9.29
CA LEU A 98 -1.83 -21.17 -8.01
C LEU A 98 -2.32 -19.82 -7.52
N LEU A 99 -2.95 -19.78 -6.35
CA LEU A 99 -3.42 -18.56 -5.69
C LEU A 99 -2.56 -18.29 -4.44
N ARG A 100 -2.07 -17.07 -4.32
CA ARG A 100 -1.47 -16.51 -3.11
C ARG A 100 -2.30 -15.34 -2.64
N LEU A 101 -2.62 -15.33 -1.35
CA LEU A 101 -3.27 -14.19 -0.70
C LEU A 101 -2.24 -13.42 0.13
N GLN A 102 -2.47 -12.13 0.28
CA GLN A 102 -1.78 -11.27 1.23
C GLN A 102 -2.82 -10.28 1.74
N ILE A 103 -3.07 -10.32 3.04
CA ILE A 103 -4.02 -9.43 3.71
C ILE A 103 -3.21 -8.59 4.69
N GLU A 104 -3.32 -7.27 4.57
CA GLU A 104 -2.61 -6.31 5.40
C GLU A 104 -3.58 -5.37 6.06
N ASP A 105 -3.41 -5.15 7.37
CA ASP A 105 -4.05 -4.09 8.10
C ASP A 105 -3.66 -2.71 7.52
N ALA A 106 -4.61 -1.88 7.14
CA ALA A 106 -4.32 -0.53 6.62
C ALA A 106 -3.69 0.37 7.70
N ALA A 107 -4.08 0.20 8.97
CA ALA A 107 -3.51 0.94 10.11
C ALA A 107 -2.09 0.47 10.48
N SER A 108 -1.53 -0.54 9.82
CA SER A 108 -0.11 -0.88 9.94
C SER A 108 0.82 0.20 9.35
N ARG A 109 0.27 1.16 8.59
CA ARG A 109 0.95 2.30 7.96
C ARG A 109 0.37 3.63 8.44
N LEU A 110 1.12 4.71 8.25
CA LEU A 110 0.72 6.07 8.62
C LEU A 110 -0.31 6.61 7.63
N ASP A 111 -1.54 6.86 8.09
CA ASP A 111 -2.57 7.51 7.26
C ASP A 111 -2.23 9.00 7.07
N LEU A 112 -1.84 9.38 5.85
CA LEU A 112 -1.49 10.77 5.53
C LEU A 112 -2.70 11.71 5.61
N ASN A 113 -3.93 11.19 5.57
CA ASN A 113 -5.12 12.02 5.81
C ASN A 113 -5.24 12.49 7.27
N ALA A 114 -4.42 11.96 8.19
CA ALA A 114 -4.28 12.49 9.55
C ALA A 114 -3.78 13.94 9.56
N VAL A 115 -3.16 14.42 8.47
CA VAL A 115 -2.67 15.79 8.37
C VAL A 115 -3.80 16.82 8.16
N ARG A 116 -4.99 16.35 7.79
CA ARG A 116 -6.18 17.18 7.61
C ARG A 116 -6.80 17.49 8.97
N ILE A 117 -6.44 18.62 9.56
CA ILE A 117 -7.05 19.10 10.81
C ILE A 117 -8.21 20.03 10.48
N ALA A 118 -9.42 19.65 10.89
CA ALA A 118 -10.55 20.56 10.94
C ALA A 118 -10.44 21.48 12.18
N GLY A 119 -10.29 22.79 11.97
CA GLY A 119 -10.46 23.82 13.00
C GLY A 119 -9.18 24.40 13.66
N GLU A 120 -9.41 25.41 14.51
CA GLU A 120 -8.43 26.33 15.12
C GLU A 120 -7.58 25.74 16.29
N ASN A 121 -7.27 24.44 16.30
CA ASN A 121 -6.38 23.91 17.33
C ASN A 121 -4.91 24.05 16.91
N GLU A 122 -4.38 25.27 17.05
CA GLU A 122 -3.00 25.63 16.69
C GLU A 122 -1.96 24.65 17.27
N GLY A 123 -2.10 24.24 18.54
CA GLY A 123 -1.15 23.31 19.17
C GLY A 123 -1.12 21.93 18.51
N LYS A 124 -2.27 21.41 18.07
CA LYS A 124 -2.34 20.13 17.33
C LYS A 124 -1.73 20.27 15.93
N ARG A 125 -1.89 21.44 15.30
CA ARG A 125 -1.32 21.74 13.98
C ARG A 125 0.21 21.85 14.04
N GLU A 126 0.75 22.47 15.09
CA GLU A 126 2.21 22.54 15.32
C GLU A 126 2.81 21.14 15.54
N ASP A 127 2.19 20.31 16.38
CA ASP A 127 2.61 18.92 16.61
C ASP A 127 2.62 18.10 15.32
N LEU A 128 1.56 18.24 14.53
CA LEU A 128 1.42 17.56 13.25
C LEU A 128 2.49 18.00 12.25
N PHE A 129 2.71 19.31 12.14
CA PHE A 129 3.72 19.85 11.26
C PHE A 129 5.12 19.36 11.65
N ALA A 130 5.46 19.41 12.94
CA ALA A 130 6.73 18.93 13.46
C ALA A 130 6.94 17.44 13.16
N TRP A 131 5.92 16.61 13.41
CA TRP A 131 5.96 15.19 13.07
C TRP A 131 6.13 14.95 11.57
N LEU A 132 5.32 15.59 10.73
CA LEU A 132 5.36 15.37 9.29
C LEU A 132 6.72 15.77 8.70
N ARG A 133 7.29 16.89 9.16
CA ARG A 133 8.65 17.33 8.81
C ARG A 133 9.68 16.26 9.17
N ASP A 134 9.66 15.77 10.41
CA ASP A 134 10.66 14.81 10.90
C ASP A 134 10.50 13.44 10.23
N PHE A 135 9.27 13.00 9.99
CA PHE A 135 8.96 11.81 9.21
C PHE A 135 9.49 11.90 7.78
N LEU A 136 9.20 13.01 7.07
CA LEU A 136 9.70 13.23 5.71
C LEU A 136 11.23 13.30 5.69
N ALA A 137 11.85 13.95 6.68
CA ALA A 137 13.30 14.03 6.82
C ALA A 137 13.92 12.64 6.97
N LYS A 138 13.33 11.77 7.81
CA LYS A 138 13.75 10.38 7.97
C LYS A 138 13.66 9.59 6.67
N VAL A 139 12.52 9.66 5.96
CA VAL A 139 12.33 8.95 4.69
C VAL A 139 13.36 9.43 3.65
N ILE A 140 13.55 10.74 3.54
CA ILE A 140 14.53 11.34 2.63
C ILE A 140 15.95 10.89 3.01
N GLU A 141 16.31 10.83 4.28
CA GLU A 141 17.62 10.36 4.73
C GLU A 141 17.87 8.91 4.32
N GLU A 142 16.85 8.04 4.44
CA GLU A 142 16.91 6.61 4.12
C GLU A 142 16.89 6.30 2.61
N MET A 143 16.48 7.25 1.77
CA MET A 143 16.53 7.09 0.31
C MET A 143 17.97 6.84 -0.18
N PRO A 144 18.17 6.05 -1.25
CA PRO A 144 19.49 5.85 -1.85
C PRO A 144 20.04 7.16 -2.44
N GLY A 145 21.36 7.31 -2.46
CA GLY A 145 22.05 8.48 -3.01
C GLY A 145 22.72 9.35 -1.94
N ARG A 146 23.58 10.29 -2.38
CA ARG A 146 24.28 11.18 -1.45
C ARG A 146 23.36 12.29 -0.96
N LYS A 147 23.59 12.80 0.25
CA LYS A 147 22.73 13.84 0.86
C LYS A 147 22.67 15.10 0.00
N GLU A 148 23.76 15.46 -0.65
CA GLU A 148 23.86 16.64 -1.52
C GLU A 148 23.08 16.49 -2.84
N GLU A 149 22.68 15.26 -3.20
CA GLU A 149 21.91 14.96 -4.40
C GLU A 149 20.40 14.93 -4.14
N LYS A 150 19.97 15.10 -2.88
CA LYS A 150 18.55 15.06 -2.47
C LYS A 150 18.02 16.50 -2.39
N PRO A 151 17.23 16.98 -3.39
CA PRO A 151 16.77 18.37 -3.45
C PRO A 151 15.55 18.66 -2.55
N TRP A 152 15.06 17.66 -1.82
CA TRP A 152 13.86 17.75 -1.02
C TRP A 152 14.12 18.46 0.31
N ASP A 153 13.38 19.53 0.56
CA ASP A 153 13.29 20.17 1.87
C ASP A 153 12.08 19.59 2.63
N PRO A 154 12.29 18.80 3.71
CA PRO A 154 11.20 18.22 4.49
C PRO A 154 10.22 19.27 5.04
N GLU A 155 10.70 20.47 5.36
CA GLU A 155 9.88 21.54 5.91
C GLU A 155 8.95 22.16 4.84
N GLU A 156 9.45 22.34 3.61
CA GLU A 156 8.61 22.76 2.48
C GLU A 156 7.60 21.68 2.10
N LEU A 157 8.03 20.41 2.06
CA LEU A 157 7.14 19.29 1.73
C LEU A 157 6.01 19.13 2.75
N ALA A 158 6.32 19.26 4.05
CA ALA A 158 5.30 19.17 5.10
C ALA A 158 4.24 20.27 4.93
N ARG A 159 4.65 21.52 4.67
CA ARG A 159 3.72 22.64 4.38
C ARG A 159 2.88 22.34 3.15
N ASN A 160 3.52 22.05 2.02
CA ASN A 160 2.83 21.83 0.76
C ASN A 160 1.82 20.67 0.83
N LEU A 161 2.09 19.62 1.63
CA LEU A 161 1.13 18.53 1.82
C LEU A 161 -0.06 18.96 2.69
N MET A 162 0.19 19.71 3.75
CA MET A 162 -0.88 20.21 4.63
C MET A 162 -1.78 21.20 3.88
N ASP A 163 -1.21 22.18 3.19
CA ASP A 163 -1.91 23.19 2.35
C ASP A 163 -2.62 22.55 1.14
N TYR A 164 -2.32 21.30 0.78
CA TYR A 164 -2.98 20.64 -0.35
C TYR A 164 -4.29 19.93 0.04
N VAL A 165 -4.47 19.61 1.33
CA VAL A 165 -5.54 18.74 1.83
C VAL A 165 -6.43 19.38 2.90
N ASP A 166 -6.02 20.51 3.47
CA ASP A 166 -6.86 21.26 4.40
C ASP A 166 -8.01 21.98 3.68
N GLU A 167 -8.97 22.51 4.44
CA GLU A 167 -10.27 22.92 3.89
C GLU A 167 -10.31 24.37 3.40
N ASP A 168 -9.26 25.16 3.66
CA ASP A 168 -9.23 26.58 3.30
C ASP A 168 -8.53 26.82 1.94
N ASP A 169 -8.25 28.07 1.57
CA ASP A 169 -7.65 28.43 0.28
C ASP A 169 -6.38 29.30 0.51
N VAL A 170 -5.86 29.31 1.74
CA VAL A 170 -4.82 30.21 2.23
C VAL A 170 -3.66 29.40 2.78
N ALA A 171 -2.57 29.38 2.01
CA ALA A 171 -1.38 28.63 2.38
C ALA A 171 -0.86 29.10 3.74
N MET A 172 -0.14 28.24 4.47
CA MET A 172 0.45 28.59 5.78
C MET A 172 1.31 29.87 5.80
N ARG A 173 1.81 30.32 4.64
CA ARG A 173 2.61 31.53 4.48
C ARG A 173 1.79 32.77 4.04
N GLY A 174 0.49 32.60 3.79
CA GLY A 174 -0.47 33.66 3.49
C GLY A 174 -0.70 33.95 2.00
N GLU A 175 -0.02 33.24 1.10
CA GLU A 175 -0.30 33.27 -0.33
C GLU A 175 -1.56 32.45 -0.71
N PRO A 176 -2.19 32.73 -1.88
CA PRO A 176 -3.18 31.82 -2.44
C PRO A 176 -2.55 30.45 -2.74
N GLU A 177 -3.10 29.37 -2.17
CA GLU A 177 -2.59 27.99 -2.33
C GLU A 177 -2.49 27.58 -3.80
N ASP A 178 -3.53 27.92 -4.55
CA ASP A 178 -3.69 27.62 -5.96
C ASP A 178 -2.62 28.23 -6.88
N ALA A 179 -1.86 29.21 -6.41
CA ALA A 179 -0.96 29.99 -7.27
C ALA A 179 0.06 29.11 -8.01
N TRP A 180 0.60 28.08 -7.36
CA TRP A 180 1.52 27.13 -7.99
C TRP A 180 0.78 26.12 -8.87
N TYR A 181 -0.36 25.59 -8.41
CA TYR A 181 -1.13 24.55 -9.12
C TYR A 181 -1.74 25.06 -10.43
N GLN A 182 -2.14 26.33 -10.49
CA GLN A 182 -2.67 26.97 -11.70
C GLN A 182 -1.60 27.23 -12.78
N GLN A 183 -0.31 27.10 -12.43
CA GLN A 183 0.80 27.23 -13.39
C GLN A 183 1.23 25.89 -14.00
N GLN A 184 0.63 24.76 -13.56
CA GLN A 184 0.95 23.44 -14.09
C GLN A 184 0.28 23.21 -15.45
N ASP A 185 0.69 22.14 -16.15
CA ASP A 185 0.11 21.73 -17.44
C ASP A 185 -0.42 20.28 -17.37
N PRO A 186 -1.75 20.06 -17.39
CA PRO A 186 -2.80 21.09 -17.37
C PRO A 186 -2.87 21.81 -16.02
N PRO A 187 -3.42 23.04 -15.95
CA PRO A 187 -3.59 23.74 -14.69
C PRO A 187 -4.67 23.08 -13.83
N TYR A 188 -4.43 23.02 -12.54
CA TYR A 188 -5.38 22.50 -11.54
C TYR A 188 -5.33 23.34 -10.26
N ARG A 189 -6.02 22.88 -9.22
CA ARG A 189 -6.13 23.54 -7.92
C ARG A 189 -5.65 22.60 -6.81
N ALA A 190 -5.37 23.16 -5.65
CA ALA A 190 -5.24 22.35 -4.44
C ALA A 190 -6.51 21.50 -4.24
N TRP A 191 -6.34 20.30 -3.66
CA TRP A 191 -7.41 19.31 -3.61
C TRP A 191 -8.44 19.63 -2.53
N ASN A 192 -7.97 20.19 -1.42
CA ASN A 192 -8.72 20.67 -0.26
C ASN A 192 -9.72 19.64 0.30
N LEU A 193 -9.30 18.37 0.17
CA LEU A 193 -10.05 17.17 0.47
C LEU A 193 -9.05 16.08 0.91
N PRO A 194 -9.53 14.99 1.55
CA PRO A 194 -8.69 13.84 1.83
C PRO A 194 -8.12 13.23 0.53
N LEU A 195 -6.85 12.82 0.56
CA LEU A 195 -6.22 12.03 -0.49
C LEU A 195 -7.01 10.73 -0.69
N LEU A 196 -7.31 10.41 -1.94
CA LEU A 196 -8.06 9.19 -2.33
C LEU A 196 -7.12 8.04 -2.68
N SER A 197 -5.88 8.37 -3.05
CA SER A 197 -4.83 7.41 -3.32
C SER A 197 -3.47 7.94 -2.89
N LEU A 198 -2.53 7.05 -2.60
CA LEU A 198 -1.16 7.48 -2.33
C LEU A 198 -0.48 8.07 -3.59
N GLU A 199 -0.96 7.68 -4.78
CA GLU A 199 -0.51 8.27 -6.05
C GLU A 199 -0.88 9.75 -6.19
N ASP A 200 -1.89 10.23 -5.45
CA ASP A 200 -2.28 11.66 -5.45
C ASP A 200 -1.17 12.56 -4.92
N LEU A 201 -0.21 12.01 -4.15
CA LEU A 201 0.98 12.73 -3.73
C LEU A 201 1.77 13.29 -4.92
N ALA A 202 1.74 12.65 -6.08
CA ALA A 202 2.43 13.16 -7.28
C ALA A 202 1.86 14.50 -7.80
N LEU A 203 0.68 14.90 -7.32
CA LEU A 203 0.06 16.20 -7.60
C LEU A 203 0.45 17.27 -6.57
N VAL A 204 1.07 16.88 -5.46
CA VAL A 204 1.52 17.82 -4.42
C VAL A 204 2.85 18.42 -4.82
N LYS A 205 2.99 19.75 -4.66
CA LYS A 205 4.22 20.47 -4.95
C LYS A 205 5.42 19.85 -4.20
N GLY A 206 6.42 19.41 -4.96
CA GLY A 206 7.67 18.83 -4.44
C GLY A 206 7.66 17.30 -4.25
N PHE A 207 6.51 16.64 -4.38
CA PHE A 207 6.38 15.18 -4.22
C PHE A 207 6.64 14.46 -5.55
N GLU A 208 7.90 14.46 -5.96
CA GLU A 208 8.34 13.76 -7.16
C GLU A 208 8.28 12.23 -6.99
N ARG A 209 8.21 11.51 -8.12
CA ARG A 209 8.09 10.05 -8.15
C ARG A 209 9.07 9.30 -7.22
N PRO A 210 10.38 9.63 -7.15
CA PRO A 210 11.29 8.92 -6.25
C PRO A 210 10.90 9.04 -4.77
N LEU A 211 10.41 10.22 -4.34
CA LEU A 211 9.95 10.44 -2.98
C LEU A 211 8.64 9.70 -2.71
N VAL A 212 7.69 9.76 -3.65
CA VAL A 212 6.41 9.03 -3.53
C VAL A 212 6.65 7.53 -3.40
N GLU A 213 7.54 6.96 -4.21
CA GLU A 213 7.93 5.54 -4.11
C GLU A 213 8.61 5.22 -2.77
N ALA A 214 9.43 6.13 -2.24
CA ALA A 214 10.08 5.97 -0.93
C ALA A 214 9.07 6.03 0.25
N LEU A 215 7.94 6.73 0.10
CA LEU A 215 6.90 6.83 1.11
C LEU A 215 5.97 5.60 1.16
N ARG A 216 5.83 4.85 0.06
CA ARG A 216 4.91 3.69 -0.04
C ARG A 216 5.03 2.67 1.10
N PRO A 217 6.22 2.31 1.61
CA PRO A 217 6.34 1.35 2.71
C PRO A 217 5.88 1.90 4.07
N TYR A 218 5.78 3.22 4.21
CA TYR A 218 5.50 3.90 5.48
C TYR A 218 4.05 4.37 5.59
N ALA A 219 3.45 4.76 4.45
CA ALA A 219 2.25 5.56 4.42
C ALA A 219 1.07 4.89 3.70
N THR A 220 -0.13 5.30 4.07
CA THR A 220 -1.41 4.95 3.46
C THR A 220 -2.30 6.21 3.41
N VAL A 221 -3.45 6.11 2.74
CA VAL A 221 -4.51 7.13 2.78
C VAL A 221 -5.79 6.60 3.45
N TYR A 222 -5.76 5.35 3.89
CA TYR A 222 -6.88 4.65 4.51
C TYR A 222 -6.70 4.60 6.04
N PRO A 223 -7.78 4.71 6.83
CA PRO A 223 -9.20 4.69 6.45
C PRO A 223 -9.79 6.05 6.04
N PHE A 224 -8.97 7.02 5.59
CA PHE A 224 -9.33 8.41 5.25
C PHE A 224 -9.60 9.32 6.45
N GLU A 225 -9.77 8.74 7.63
CA GLU A 225 -10.09 9.46 8.87
C GLU A 225 -8.84 9.81 9.69
N GLY A 226 -7.66 9.25 9.38
CA GLY A 226 -6.43 9.60 10.09
C GLY A 226 -6.41 9.21 11.57
N LYS A 227 -6.79 7.96 11.89
CA LYS A 227 -7.04 7.50 13.26
C LYS A 227 -5.79 7.12 14.06
N GLY A 228 -4.63 6.98 13.41
CA GLY A 228 -3.41 6.54 14.05
C GLY A 228 -2.82 5.31 13.39
N VAL A 229 -1.99 4.59 14.15
CA VAL A 229 -1.27 3.39 13.71
C VAL A 229 -1.55 2.24 14.66
N ASN A 230 -1.78 1.05 14.12
CA ASN A 230 -1.92 -0.16 14.93
C ASN A 230 -0.55 -0.70 15.36
N PRO A 231 -0.21 -0.64 16.66
CA PRO A 231 1.10 -1.06 17.14
C PRO A 231 1.30 -2.58 17.05
N ASN A 232 0.24 -3.38 16.95
CA ASN A 232 0.32 -4.83 16.82
C ASN A 232 0.73 -5.29 15.42
N THR A 233 0.42 -4.49 14.39
CA THR A 233 0.63 -4.85 12.98
C THR A 233 1.68 -3.97 12.29
N ALA A 234 1.98 -2.78 12.83
CA ALA A 234 2.93 -1.84 12.24
C ALA A 234 4.33 -2.45 12.03
N PRO A 235 4.94 -2.34 10.84
CA PRO A 235 6.35 -2.68 10.65
C PRO A 235 7.26 -1.83 11.52
N THR A 236 8.48 -2.33 11.79
CA THR A 236 9.45 -1.64 12.66
C THR A 236 9.85 -0.27 12.13
N TRP A 237 9.92 -0.09 10.80
CA TRP A 237 10.23 1.19 10.18
C TRP A 237 9.07 2.21 10.27
N VAL A 238 7.81 1.74 10.31
CA VAL A 238 6.64 2.59 10.58
C VAL A 238 6.62 3.00 12.05
N ALA A 239 6.87 2.06 12.97
CA ALA A 239 6.99 2.37 14.39
C ALA A 239 8.11 3.39 14.66
N ALA A 240 9.23 3.29 13.95
CA ALA A 240 10.34 4.25 14.00
C ALA A 240 9.97 5.66 13.49
N ALA A 241 8.84 5.81 12.79
CA ALA A 241 8.35 7.08 12.26
C ALA A 241 7.35 7.79 13.20
N LEU A 242 7.00 7.18 14.35
CA LEU A 242 6.16 7.79 15.36
C LEU A 242 6.96 8.77 16.22
N HIS A 243 6.37 9.92 16.56
CA HIS A 243 6.84 10.77 17.64
C HIS A 243 6.47 10.18 18.99
N LEU A 244 7.44 9.98 19.87
CA LEU A 244 7.28 9.57 21.26
C LEU A 244 7.75 10.70 22.18
N GLY A 245 7.00 10.94 23.24
CA GLY A 245 7.43 11.86 24.29
C GLY A 245 6.28 12.45 25.11
N GLY A 246 6.63 13.45 25.91
CA GLY A 246 5.66 14.31 26.60
C GLY A 246 5.21 15.47 25.71
N ALA A 247 4.44 16.41 26.27
CA ALA A 247 3.89 17.54 25.52
C ALA A 247 4.96 18.45 24.87
N THR A 248 6.17 18.54 25.44
CA THR A 248 7.22 19.49 25.01
C THR A 248 8.49 18.84 24.48
N ASP A 249 8.59 17.52 24.50
CA ASP A 249 9.81 16.79 24.14
C ASP A 249 9.44 15.53 23.35
N LYS A 250 8.89 15.74 22.15
CA LYS A 250 8.54 14.69 21.21
C LYS A 250 9.72 14.48 20.26
N ARG A 251 10.06 13.22 20.01
CA ARG A 251 11.10 12.80 19.06
C ARG A 251 10.65 11.57 18.32
N LEU A 252 11.20 11.32 17.13
CA LEU A 252 11.02 10.01 16.47
C LEU A 252 11.42 8.86 17.42
N ALA A 253 10.71 7.74 17.29
CA ALA A 253 10.96 6.56 18.10
C ALA A 253 12.40 6.06 17.87
N SER A 254 13.10 5.79 18.97
CA SER A 254 14.46 5.28 18.93
C SER A 254 14.46 3.78 18.63
N GLU A 255 15.63 3.24 18.31
CA GLU A 255 15.79 1.79 18.13
C GLU A 255 15.37 1.00 19.39
N ASP A 256 15.63 1.55 20.58
CA ASP A 256 15.24 0.93 21.84
C ASP A 256 13.72 0.96 22.07
N ASP A 257 13.05 2.05 21.68
CA ASP A 257 11.59 2.13 21.71
C ASP A 257 10.96 1.09 20.78
N VAL A 258 11.49 0.94 19.56
CA VAL A 258 11.00 -0.04 18.59
C VAL A 258 11.28 -1.47 19.05
N LYS A 259 12.45 -1.75 19.64
CA LYS A 259 12.75 -3.06 20.25
C LYS A 259 11.79 -3.38 21.38
N GLN A 260 11.46 -2.39 22.22
CA GLN A 260 10.48 -2.57 23.29
C GLN A 260 9.11 -2.91 22.70
N LEU A 261 8.63 -2.18 21.68
CA LEU A 261 7.37 -2.49 20.99
C LEU A 261 7.34 -3.93 20.48
N VAL A 262 8.36 -4.32 19.72
CA VAL A 262 8.45 -5.65 19.11
C VAL A 262 8.46 -6.74 20.18
N LYS A 263 9.21 -6.53 21.26
CA LYS A 263 9.23 -7.46 22.40
C LYS A 263 7.85 -7.56 23.04
N THR A 264 7.24 -6.42 23.38
CA THR A 264 5.93 -6.36 24.04
C THR A 264 4.88 -7.12 23.23
N ARG A 265 4.68 -6.75 21.96
CA ARG A 265 3.65 -7.37 21.11
C ARG A 265 3.92 -8.83 20.74
N GLY A 266 5.17 -9.28 20.87
CA GLY A 266 5.56 -10.68 20.69
C GLY A 266 5.27 -11.56 21.91
N GLU A 267 5.15 -10.96 23.10
CA GLU A 267 4.81 -11.65 24.34
C GLU A 267 3.29 -11.62 24.62
N LEU A 268 2.68 -10.43 24.50
CA LEU A 268 1.25 -10.19 24.69
C LEU A 268 0.75 -9.13 23.70
N PRO A 269 -0.47 -9.25 23.18
CA PRO A 269 -1.03 -8.20 22.33
C PRO A 269 -1.15 -6.88 23.08
N ILE A 270 -0.96 -5.77 22.36
CA ILE A 270 -1.23 -4.43 22.89
C ILE A 270 -2.74 -4.18 22.74
N CYS A 271 -3.39 -3.78 23.82
CA CYS A 271 -4.86 -3.65 23.88
C CYS A 271 -5.37 -2.20 24.01
N GLY A 272 -4.48 -1.20 23.96
CA GLY A 272 -4.84 0.20 24.19
C GLY A 272 -4.90 0.56 25.68
N GLU A 273 -5.73 1.53 26.04
CA GLU A 273 -5.86 2.00 27.42
C GLU A 273 -6.59 0.99 28.31
N GLY A 274 -5.90 0.47 29.34
CA GLY A 274 -6.49 -0.40 30.36
C GLY A 274 -5.48 -1.40 30.94
N GLU A 275 -5.52 -1.61 32.26
CA GLU A 275 -4.69 -2.61 32.92
C GLU A 275 -5.32 -4.00 32.79
N SER A 276 -4.64 -4.91 32.09
CA SER A 276 -5.00 -6.33 32.01
C SER A 276 -3.74 -7.18 32.01
N ASN A 277 -3.74 -8.29 32.72
CA ASN A 277 -2.65 -9.26 32.71
C ASN A 277 -2.52 -10.02 31.37
N ARG A 278 -3.43 -9.76 30.43
CA ARG A 278 -3.43 -10.32 29.07
C ARG A 278 -2.94 -9.33 28.02
N CYS A 279 -2.58 -8.11 28.42
CA CYS A 279 -2.22 -7.02 27.52
C CYS A 279 -0.80 -6.53 27.77
N GLY A 280 -0.06 -6.31 26.67
CA GLY A 280 1.23 -5.65 26.68
C GLY A 280 1.09 -4.14 26.79
N ALA A 281 1.97 -3.50 27.56
CA ALA A 281 1.97 -2.05 27.74
C ALA A 281 2.76 -1.35 26.62
N TRP A 282 2.09 -0.47 25.88
CA TRP A 282 2.69 0.39 24.86
C TRP A 282 1.89 1.70 24.70
N PRO A 283 2.57 2.86 24.60
CA PRO A 283 3.99 3.10 24.87
C PRO A 283 4.34 2.95 26.36
N ALA A 284 5.56 3.30 26.77
CA ALA A 284 5.94 3.33 28.18
C ALA A 284 5.05 4.32 28.97
N ALA A 285 4.83 4.05 30.26
CA ALA A 285 3.97 4.88 31.11
C ALA A 285 4.42 6.36 31.11
N GLY A 286 3.47 7.27 30.86
CA GLY A 286 3.74 8.72 30.77
C GLY A 286 4.30 9.20 29.43
N VAL A 287 4.50 8.30 28.47
CA VAL A 287 4.87 8.63 27.09
C VAL A 287 3.62 8.64 26.22
N THR A 288 3.51 9.62 25.33
CA THR A 288 2.45 9.67 24.31
C THR A 288 3.05 9.42 22.92
N THR A 289 2.22 8.96 21.99
CA THR A 289 2.61 8.79 20.59
C THR A 289 1.87 9.78 19.68
N PHE A 290 2.56 10.21 18.62
CA PHE A 290 1.98 11.01 17.55
C PHE A 290 2.53 10.57 16.17
N PRO A 291 1.68 10.26 15.16
CA PRO A 291 0.24 10.03 15.27
C PRO A 291 -0.09 9.01 16.37
N PRO A 292 -1.32 9.04 16.89
CA PRO A 292 -1.73 8.11 17.94
C PRO A 292 -1.43 6.66 17.54
N SER A 293 -1.01 5.85 18.50
CA SER A 293 -0.73 4.43 18.29
C SER A 293 -1.53 3.53 19.23
N ASP A 294 -2.73 3.98 19.58
CA ASP A 294 -3.73 3.32 20.40
C ASP A 294 -4.79 2.59 19.57
N GLN A 295 -4.72 2.70 18.24
CA GLN A 295 -5.60 1.99 17.30
C GLN A 295 -5.26 0.49 17.24
N VAL A 296 -5.67 -0.27 18.24
CA VAL A 296 -5.37 -1.72 18.33
C VAL A 296 -6.32 -2.61 17.53
N HIS A 297 -7.41 -2.03 17.01
CA HIS A 297 -8.39 -2.66 16.13
C HIS A 297 -8.48 -1.89 14.81
N SER A 298 -8.70 -2.63 13.73
CA SER A 298 -8.73 -2.14 12.38
C SER A 298 -10.01 -2.53 11.66
N ASP A 299 -10.55 -1.55 10.96
CA ASP A 299 -11.72 -1.68 10.11
C ASP A 299 -11.36 -1.90 8.64
N VAL A 300 -10.16 -1.46 8.23
CA VAL A 300 -9.79 -1.37 6.81
C VAL A 300 -8.56 -2.20 6.54
N PHE A 301 -8.64 -3.05 5.53
CA PHE A 301 -7.60 -3.99 5.14
C PHE A 301 -7.34 -3.91 3.64
N THR A 302 -6.09 -4.14 3.25
CA THR A 302 -5.71 -4.34 1.86
C THR A 302 -5.61 -5.83 1.58
N VAL A 303 -6.45 -6.35 0.69
CA VAL A 303 -6.44 -7.73 0.22
C VAL A 303 -5.81 -7.78 -1.16
N THR A 304 -4.63 -8.40 -1.26
CA THR A 304 -3.93 -8.66 -2.52
C THR A 304 -3.98 -10.15 -2.84
N ALA A 305 -4.65 -10.49 -3.93
CA ALA A 305 -4.74 -11.85 -4.44
C ALA A 305 -3.93 -11.97 -5.74
N THR A 306 -2.90 -12.81 -5.73
CA THR A 306 -2.06 -13.06 -6.89
C THR A 306 -2.26 -14.49 -7.37
N ALA A 307 -2.73 -14.65 -8.61
CA ALA A 307 -2.97 -15.93 -9.23
C ALA A 307 -2.00 -16.18 -10.39
N THR A 308 -1.56 -17.41 -10.54
CA THR A 308 -0.70 -17.86 -11.64
C THR A 308 -1.31 -19.08 -12.32
N TYR A 309 -1.39 -19.04 -13.66
CA TYR A 309 -1.73 -20.18 -14.51
C TYR A 309 -0.68 -20.33 -15.60
N GLY A 310 0.03 -21.46 -15.61
CA GLY A 310 1.22 -21.62 -16.45
C GLY A 310 2.23 -20.50 -16.19
N ASP A 311 2.58 -19.75 -17.23
CA ASP A 311 3.52 -18.61 -17.15
C ASP A 311 2.83 -17.25 -16.94
N VAL A 312 1.50 -17.22 -16.86
CA VAL A 312 0.73 -15.97 -16.73
C VAL A 312 0.38 -15.72 -15.27
N ARG A 313 0.75 -14.54 -14.77
CA ARG A 313 0.39 -14.04 -13.45
C ARG A 313 -0.58 -12.88 -13.57
N ARG A 314 -1.59 -12.84 -12.70
CA ARG A 314 -2.52 -11.73 -12.51
C ARG A 314 -2.63 -11.41 -11.03
N SER A 315 -2.72 -10.14 -10.69
CA SER A 315 -2.93 -9.70 -9.32
C SER A 315 -4.15 -8.79 -9.22
N VAL A 316 -4.92 -8.94 -8.15
CA VAL A 316 -6.02 -8.04 -7.80
C VAL A 316 -5.78 -7.55 -6.39
N GLU A 317 -5.74 -6.24 -6.23
CA GLU A 317 -5.62 -5.55 -4.94
C GLU A 317 -6.95 -4.84 -4.67
N ALA A 318 -7.52 -5.09 -3.50
CA ALA A 318 -8.75 -4.46 -3.05
C ALA A 318 -8.57 -3.90 -1.64
N VAL A 319 -9.10 -2.71 -1.40
CA VAL A 319 -9.14 -2.11 -0.06
C VAL A 319 -10.55 -2.29 0.47
N VAL A 320 -10.66 -3.01 1.57
CA VAL A 320 -11.92 -3.51 2.13
C VAL A 320 -12.14 -2.86 3.48
N ASP A 321 -13.29 -2.25 3.68
CA ASP A 321 -13.81 -1.87 4.99
C ASP A 321 -14.74 -2.98 5.49
N ARG A 322 -14.37 -3.60 6.62
CA ARG A 322 -15.06 -4.74 7.24
C ARG A 322 -16.06 -4.33 8.33
N LYS A 323 -16.26 -3.03 8.61
CA LYS A 323 -17.18 -2.54 9.68
C LYS A 323 -18.57 -3.17 9.65
N ASP A 324 -19.16 -3.29 8.46
CA ASP A 324 -20.42 -4.01 8.25
C ASP A 324 -20.12 -5.40 7.68
N PRO A 325 -20.08 -6.47 8.49
CA PRO A 325 -19.78 -7.80 8.01
C PRO A 325 -20.84 -8.33 7.03
N ALA A 326 -22.08 -7.81 7.05
CA ALA A 326 -23.09 -8.20 6.08
C ALA A 326 -22.88 -7.52 4.71
N LYS A 327 -22.22 -6.36 4.69
CA LYS A 327 -21.97 -5.54 3.49
C LYS A 327 -20.60 -4.84 3.56
N PRO A 328 -19.49 -5.59 3.49
CA PRO A 328 -18.16 -4.99 3.50
C PRO A 328 -18.02 -4.03 2.30
N ALA A 329 -17.53 -2.82 2.56
CA ALA A 329 -17.38 -1.81 1.51
C ALA A 329 -16.02 -1.95 0.83
N LEU A 330 -15.97 -1.62 -0.46
CA LEU A 330 -14.73 -1.60 -1.24
C LEU A 330 -14.34 -0.16 -1.52
N TYR A 331 -13.25 0.30 -0.90
CA TYR A 331 -12.71 1.64 -1.12
C TYR A 331 -11.89 1.73 -2.41
N ALA A 332 -11.19 0.65 -2.78
CA ALA A 332 -10.44 0.59 -4.02
C ALA A 332 -10.42 -0.82 -4.61
N TRP A 333 -10.27 -0.89 -5.94
CA TRP A 333 -10.14 -2.12 -6.70
C TRP A 333 -9.17 -1.92 -7.87
N ARG A 334 -8.04 -2.64 -7.86
CA ARG A 334 -6.97 -2.52 -8.86
C ARG A 334 -6.62 -3.88 -9.42
N VAL A 335 -6.59 -4.02 -10.74
CA VAL A 335 -6.16 -5.23 -11.44
C VAL A 335 -4.80 -4.95 -12.07
N ARG A 336 -3.80 -5.80 -11.80
CA ARG A 336 -2.42 -5.69 -12.29
C ARG A 336 -2.03 -6.92 -13.12
#